data_AF-A0A2E3AA47-F1
#
_entry.id   AF-A0A2E3AA47-F1
#
_cell.length_a   1.000
_cell.length_b   1.000
_cell.length_c   1.000
_cell.angle_alpha   90.00
_cell.angle_beta   90.00
_cell.angle_gamma   90.00
#
_symmetry.space_group_name_H-M   'P 1'
#
loop_
_entity.id
_entity.type
_entity.pdbx_description
1 polymer ?
#
loop_
_entity_poly.entity_id
_entity_poly.type
_entity_poly.pdbx_seq_one_letter_code
_entity_poly.pdbx_strand_id
1 'polypeptide(L)'
;MISNLQLEYRGIKAKHIVFCEGYQMVDNPFFNSLPLVGSKGEILIIRSKKLQSKAIIKASIFLAPMGEDLYWAGATFERNDKTLQKTTKGREWIEERIQKIIASDYEVVEHITEIRPTVMDRRPLIGTHPDYNNVHLLNGFGTRGVLGAPLLSKWLFDHIEGECELPEAVNLSRF
;
A
#
# COMPACT_ATOMS: atom_id res chain seq x y z
N MET A 1 -2.69 2.68 -28.03
CA MET A 1 -1.72 3.51 -28.79
C MET A 1 -1.29 4.63 -27.87
N ILE A 2 0.02 4.90 -27.77
CA ILE A 2 0.54 6.00 -26.95
C ILE A 2 1.18 7.01 -27.89
N SER A 3 0.75 8.25 -27.79
CA SER A 3 1.35 9.42 -28.44
C SER A 3 1.38 10.54 -27.41
N ASN A 4 2.26 11.53 -27.57
CA ASN A 4 2.36 12.66 -26.63
C ASN A 4 1.08 13.52 -26.56
N LEU A 5 0.13 13.34 -27.50
CA LEU A 5 -1.11 14.13 -27.57
C LEU A 5 -2.35 13.33 -27.15
N GLN A 6 -2.32 12.00 -27.28
CA GLN A 6 -3.48 11.16 -27.05
C GLN A 6 -3.08 9.73 -26.67
N LEU A 7 -3.78 9.20 -25.66
CA LEU A 7 -3.68 7.83 -25.20
C LEU A 7 -4.98 7.10 -25.53
N GLU A 8 -4.85 5.84 -25.95
CA GLU A 8 -5.99 4.93 -26.06
C GLU A 8 -5.67 3.60 -25.39
N TYR A 9 -6.50 3.24 -24.41
CA TYR A 9 -6.45 1.98 -23.68
C TYR A 9 -7.84 1.35 -23.63
N ARG A 10 -7.98 0.12 -24.14
CA ARG A 10 -9.27 -0.62 -24.20
C ARG A 10 -10.43 0.21 -24.78
N GLY A 11 -10.17 1.01 -25.81
CA GLY A 11 -11.17 1.87 -26.45
C GLY A 11 -11.47 3.18 -25.71
N ILE A 12 -10.86 3.41 -24.54
CA ILE A 12 -10.97 4.67 -23.80
C ILE A 12 -9.87 5.61 -24.28
N LYS A 13 -10.29 6.78 -24.79
CA LYS A 13 -9.39 7.86 -25.19
C LYS A 13 -9.23 8.85 -24.06
N ALA A 14 -8.00 9.17 -23.70
CA ALA A 14 -7.69 10.11 -22.62
C ALA A 14 -6.47 10.98 -22.98
N LYS A 15 -6.36 12.13 -22.30
CA LYS A 15 -5.18 12.99 -22.38
C LYS A 15 -4.03 12.47 -21.52
N HIS A 16 -4.35 11.94 -20.34
CA HIS A 16 -3.41 11.42 -19.34
C HIS A 16 -3.85 10.04 -18.84
N ILE A 17 -2.90 9.24 -18.38
CA ILE A 17 -3.12 7.99 -17.65
C ILE A 17 -2.27 7.98 -16.37
N VAL A 18 -2.88 7.58 -15.25
CA VAL A 18 -2.18 7.47 -13.96
C VAL A 18 -2.24 6.01 -13.49
N PHE A 19 -1.08 5.41 -13.26
CA PHE A 19 -0.96 4.04 -12.77
C PHE A 19 -0.89 4.02 -11.23
N CYS A 20 -1.82 3.30 -10.61
CA CYS A 20 -2.01 3.18 -9.16
C CYS A 20 -2.05 1.71 -8.71
N GLU A 21 -1.14 0.88 -9.22
CA GLU A 21 -1.27 -0.58 -9.21
C GLU A 21 -0.74 -1.28 -7.95
N GLY A 22 -0.27 -0.51 -6.96
CA GLY A 22 0.35 -1.07 -5.77
C GLY A 22 1.52 -1.99 -6.13
N TYR A 23 1.57 -3.19 -5.55
CA TYR A 23 2.66 -4.13 -5.81
C TYR A 23 2.70 -4.67 -7.25
N GLN A 24 1.57 -4.67 -7.98
CA GLN A 24 1.51 -5.19 -9.35
C GLN A 24 2.28 -4.35 -10.38
N MET A 25 2.81 -3.18 -9.97
CA MET A 25 3.71 -2.37 -10.81
C MET A 25 4.97 -3.13 -11.25
N VAL A 26 5.35 -4.21 -10.56
CA VAL A 26 6.44 -5.10 -11.02
C VAL A 26 6.19 -5.70 -12.40
N ASP A 27 4.93 -5.81 -12.82
CA ASP A 27 4.52 -6.32 -14.13
C ASP A 27 4.16 -5.20 -15.12
N ASN A 28 4.24 -3.93 -14.70
CA ASN A 28 3.89 -2.79 -15.54
C ASN A 28 5.04 -2.46 -16.52
N PRO A 29 4.81 -2.50 -17.85
CA PRO A 29 5.87 -2.28 -18.84
C PRO A 29 6.47 -0.86 -18.87
N PHE A 30 5.79 0.13 -18.27
CA PHE A 30 6.28 1.52 -18.16
C PHE A 30 7.12 1.76 -16.91
N PHE A 31 6.92 0.98 -15.84
CA PHE A 31 7.46 1.31 -14.52
C PHE A 31 8.16 0.13 -13.81
N ASN A 32 8.23 -1.06 -14.42
CA ASN A 32 8.87 -2.24 -13.82
C ASN A 32 10.38 -2.13 -13.60
N SER A 33 11.04 -1.10 -14.14
CA SER A 33 12.45 -0.79 -13.88
C SER A 33 12.68 -0.05 -12.55
N LEU A 34 11.64 0.56 -11.98
CA LEU A 34 11.74 1.30 -10.71
C LEU A 34 11.94 0.35 -9.52
N PRO A 35 12.62 0.80 -8.43
CA PRO A 35 13.08 -0.09 -7.35
C PRO A 35 11.99 -0.43 -6.33
N LEU A 36 10.88 -1.00 -6.80
CA LEU A 36 9.81 -1.55 -5.96
C LEU A 36 10.19 -2.92 -5.44
N VAL A 37 10.30 -3.02 -4.12
CA VAL A 37 10.73 -4.24 -3.43
C VAL A 37 9.55 -5.12 -3.03
N GLY A 38 8.47 -4.51 -2.55
CA GLY A 38 7.33 -5.23 -1.99
C GLY A 38 7.58 -5.84 -0.59
N SER A 39 6.59 -5.76 0.30
CA SER A 39 6.64 -6.47 1.58
C SER A 39 5.29 -7.09 1.91
N LYS A 40 5.26 -8.42 1.97
CA LYS A 40 4.11 -9.21 2.39
C LYS A 40 3.79 -8.93 3.86
N GLY A 41 2.51 -8.77 4.14
CA GLY A 41 1.98 -8.63 5.47
C GLY A 41 0.74 -9.49 5.64
N GLU A 42 0.71 -10.22 6.74
CA GLU A 42 -0.43 -11.00 7.21
C GLU A 42 -1.07 -10.29 8.41
N ILE A 43 -2.40 -10.35 8.47
CA ILE A 43 -3.21 -9.74 9.52
C ILE A 43 -4.38 -10.65 9.86
N LEU A 44 -4.87 -10.55 11.08
CA LEU A 44 -6.06 -11.25 11.53
C LEU A 44 -7.18 -10.26 11.80
N ILE A 45 -8.40 -10.60 11.41
CA ILE A 45 -9.59 -9.97 11.95
C ILE A 45 -10.05 -10.83 13.12
N ILE A 46 -10.08 -10.25 14.31
CA ILE A 46 -10.50 -10.93 15.52
C ILE A 46 -11.79 -10.32 16.07
N ARG A 47 -12.61 -11.13 16.71
CA ARG A 47 -13.78 -10.69 17.47
C ARG A 47 -13.50 -10.82 18.96
N SER A 48 -13.69 -9.75 19.72
CA SER A 48 -13.60 -9.79 21.18
C SER A 48 -14.62 -8.87 21.84
N LYS A 49 -15.72 -9.47 22.33
CA LYS A 49 -16.82 -8.75 23.00
C LYS A 49 -16.39 -8.05 24.28
N LYS A 50 -15.37 -8.56 24.97
CA LYS A 50 -14.92 -7.98 26.25
C LYS A 50 -13.91 -6.84 26.05
N LEU A 51 -13.24 -6.76 24.90
CA LEU A 51 -12.19 -5.77 24.66
C LEU A 51 -12.74 -4.33 24.64
N GLN A 52 -13.91 -4.11 24.02
CA GLN A 52 -14.65 -2.84 23.96
C GLN A 52 -13.81 -1.58 23.68
N SER A 53 -12.64 -1.73 23.04
CA SER A 53 -11.75 -0.60 22.79
C SER A 53 -12.28 0.24 21.64
N LYS A 54 -12.39 1.56 21.85
CA LYS A 54 -12.72 2.53 20.80
C LYS A 54 -11.49 3.18 20.18
N ALA A 55 -10.30 2.91 20.72
CA ALA A 55 -9.04 3.45 20.25
C ALA A 55 -8.19 2.35 19.59
N ILE A 56 -7.33 2.77 18.66
CA ILE A 56 -6.27 1.92 18.13
C ILE A 56 -5.26 1.66 19.25
N ILE A 57 -5.02 0.40 19.59
CA ILE A 57 -3.99 -0.01 20.54
C ILE A 57 -2.71 -0.28 19.75
N LYS A 58 -1.63 0.42 20.11
CA LYS A 58 -0.32 0.24 19.48
C LYS A 58 0.68 -0.37 20.46
N ALA A 59 1.12 -1.59 20.17
CA ALA A 59 2.24 -2.27 20.81
C ALA A 59 3.16 -2.92 19.74
N SER A 60 3.56 -4.17 19.94
CA SER A 60 4.31 -4.96 18.94
C SER A 60 3.56 -5.08 17.61
N ILE A 61 2.23 -5.12 17.67
CA ILE A 61 1.29 -4.99 16.55
C ILE A 61 0.26 -3.88 16.84
N PHE A 62 -0.55 -3.54 15.85
CA PHE A 62 -1.75 -2.71 16.02
C PHE A 62 -2.96 -3.61 16.25
N LEU A 63 -3.84 -3.22 17.17
CA LEU A 63 -5.22 -3.67 17.24
C LEU A 63 -6.10 -2.45 16.97
N ALA A 64 -6.73 -2.40 15.80
CA ALA A 64 -7.59 -1.29 15.39
C ALA A 64 -9.06 -1.71 15.40
N PRO A 65 -9.94 -1.01 16.13
CA PRO A 65 -11.36 -1.34 16.16
C PRO A 65 -12.01 -1.08 14.81
N MET A 66 -12.87 -2.01 14.38
CA MET A 66 -13.63 -1.95 13.13
C MET A 66 -15.14 -1.77 13.33
N GLY A 67 -15.60 -1.74 14.59
CA GLY A 67 -17.02 -1.84 14.95
C GLY A 67 -17.44 -3.29 15.23
N GLU A 68 -18.63 -3.48 15.81
CA GLU A 68 -19.22 -4.81 16.06
C GLU A 68 -18.30 -5.80 16.80
N ASP A 69 -17.55 -5.30 17.78
CA ASP A 69 -16.56 -6.07 18.53
C ASP A 69 -15.44 -6.69 17.67
N LEU A 70 -15.26 -6.22 16.43
CA LEU A 70 -14.20 -6.64 15.51
C LEU A 70 -12.98 -5.74 15.61
N TYR A 71 -11.82 -6.35 15.47
CA TYR A 71 -10.52 -5.69 15.51
C TYR A 71 -9.60 -6.22 14.42
N TRP A 72 -8.99 -5.30 13.68
CA TRP A 72 -7.88 -5.59 12.79
C TRP A 72 -6.61 -5.72 13.62
N ALA A 73 -5.98 -6.89 13.61
CA ALA A 73 -4.80 -7.21 14.39
C ALA A 73 -3.61 -7.55 13.48
N GLY A 74 -2.56 -6.74 13.54
CA GLY A 74 -1.43 -6.97 12.65
C GLY A 74 -0.31 -5.93 12.71
N ALA A 75 0.77 -6.13 11.96
CA ALA A 75 0.91 -7.13 10.89
C ALA A 75 2.31 -7.75 10.88
N THR A 76 2.46 -8.86 10.17
CA THR A 76 3.79 -9.39 9.81
C THR A 76 4.47 -8.52 8.74
N PHE A 77 5.78 -8.74 8.59
CA PHE A 77 6.64 -8.11 7.59
C PHE A 77 7.59 -9.14 6.98
N GLU A 78 7.24 -9.63 5.80
CA GLU A 78 8.05 -10.57 5.02
C GLU A 78 8.51 -9.90 3.72
N ARG A 79 9.78 -10.09 3.36
CA ARG A 79 10.41 -9.45 2.20
C ARG A 79 10.72 -10.43 1.07
N ASN A 80 10.80 -11.72 1.34
CA ASN A 80 11.19 -12.69 0.32
C ASN A 80 9.98 -13.34 -0.33
N ASP A 81 9.00 -13.77 0.48
CA ASP A 81 7.76 -14.35 -0.03
C ASP A 81 6.87 -13.24 -0.62
N LYS A 82 6.57 -13.39 -1.92
CA LYS A 82 5.72 -12.50 -2.71
C LYS A 82 4.39 -13.15 -3.12
N THR A 83 4.02 -14.22 -2.46
CA THR A 83 2.73 -14.88 -2.65
C THR A 83 1.69 -14.34 -1.67
N LEU A 84 0.40 -14.39 -2.06
CA LEU A 84 -0.72 -14.07 -1.17
C LEU A 84 -1.14 -15.26 -0.28
N GLN A 85 -0.30 -16.31 -0.21
CA GLN A 85 -0.61 -17.49 0.60
C GLN A 85 -0.59 -17.13 2.08
N LYS A 86 -1.60 -17.58 2.82
CA LYS A 86 -1.68 -17.45 4.28
C LYS A 86 -0.78 -18.50 4.92
N THR A 87 -0.07 -18.14 5.97
CA THR A 87 0.88 -19.04 6.63
C THR A 87 0.46 -19.33 8.06
N THR A 88 0.66 -20.58 8.49
CA THR A 88 0.44 -20.96 9.90
C THR A 88 1.35 -20.16 10.82
N LYS A 89 2.63 -20.02 10.45
CA LYS A 89 3.63 -19.24 11.18
C LYS A 89 3.21 -17.77 11.36
N GLY A 90 2.69 -17.13 10.30
CA GLY A 90 2.22 -15.75 10.35
C GLY A 90 1.03 -15.59 11.29
N ARG A 91 0.06 -16.51 11.21
CA ARG A 91 -1.09 -16.55 12.13
C ARG A 91 -0.65 -16.70 13.59
N GLU A 92 0.15 -17.72 13.90
CA GLU A 92 0.63 -18.00 15.26
C GLU A 92 1.43 -16.82 15.83
N TRP A 93 2.27 -16.18 15.01
CA TRP A 93 3.05 -15.01 15.41
C TRP A 93 2.16 -13.80 15.78
N ILE A 94 1.02 -13.62 15.09
CA ILE A 94 0.05 -12.56 15.39
C ILE A 94 -0.75 -12.92 16.66
N GLU A 95 -1.25 -14.15 16.77
CA GLU A 95 -1.99 -14.64 17.95
C GLU A 95 -1.15 -14.53 19.23
N GLU A 96 0.13 -14.92 19.20
CA GLU A 96 1.08 -14.76 20.31
C GLU A 96 1.18 -13.30 20.78
N ARG A 97 1.09 -12.34 19.84
CA ARG A 97 1.18 -10.90 20.16
C ARG A 97 -0.14 -10.34 20.63
N ILE A 98 -1.26 -10.80 20.10
CA ILE A 98 -2.59 -10.44 20.61
C ILE A 98 -2.68 -10.84 22.09
N GLN A 99 -2.29 -12.07 22.43
CA GLN A 99 -2.32 -12.58 23.82
C GLN A 99 -1.43 -11.80 24.79
N LYS A 100 -0.38 -11.12 24.29
CA LYS A 100 0.45 -10.21 25.10
C LYS A 100 -0.14 -8.80 25.26
N ILE A 101 -1.10 -8.43 24.41
CA ILE A 101 -1.71 -7.09 24.40
C ILE A 101 -3.04 -7.08 25.16
N ILE A 102 -3.83 -8.15 25.06
CA ILE A 102 -5.17 -8.24 25.67
C ILE A 102 -5.29 -9.49 26.55
N ALA A 103 -6.00 -9.35 27.67
CA ALA A 103 -6.35 -10.48 28.55
C ALA A 103 -7.70 -11.13 28.20
N SER A 104 -8.48 -10.50 27.32
CA SER A 104 -9.79 -10.98 26.91
C SER A 104 -9.70 -12.08 25.87
N ASP A 105 -10.59 -13.06 25.97
CA ASP A 105 -10.79 -14.07 24.93
C ASP A 105 -11.15 -13.40 23.59
N TYR A 106 -10.74 -14.04 22.50
CA TYR A 106 -11.05 -13.62 21.14
C TYR A 106 -11.23 -14.82 20.21
N GLU A 107 -11.95 -14.59 19.13
CA GLU A 107 -12.11 -15.51 18.01
C GLU A 107 -11.42 -14.92 16.78
N VAL A 108 -10.66 -15.72 16.03
CA VAL A 108 -10.15 -15.29 14.71
C VAL A 108 -11.24 -15.52 13.67
N VAL A 109 -11.77 -14.43 13.13
CA VAL A 109 -12.84 -14.42 12.11
C VAL A 109 -12.26 -14.52 10.71
N GLU A 110 -11.12 -13.88 10.47
CA GLU A 110 -10.49 -13.85 9.16
C GLU A 110 -8.97 -13.76 9.26
N HIS A 111 -8.27 -14.32 8.26
CA HIS A 111 -6.85 -14.14 8.04
C HIS A 111 -6.66 -13.56 6.64
N ILE A 112 -6.04 -12.38 6.54
CA ILE A 112 -5.83 -11.64 5.30
C ILE A 112 -4.32 -11.50 5.05
N THR A 113 -3.93 -11.60 3.78
CA THR A 113 -2.55 -11.45 3.32
C THR A 113 -2.51 -10.46 2.17
N GLU A 114 -1.61 -9.49 2.24
CA GLU A 114 -1.42 -8.48 1.18
C GLU A 114 0.06 -8.12 1.01
N ILE A 115 0.41 -7.53 -0.14
CA ILE A 115 1.78 -7.06 -0.40
C ILE A 115 1.80 -5.55 -0.50
N ARG A 116 2.54 -4.93 0.42
CA ARG A 116 2.72 -3.49 0.45
C ARG A 116 3.69 -3.08 -0.67
N PRO A 117 3.39 -2.04 -1.46
CA PRO A 117 4.32 -1.51 -2.46
C PRO A 117 5.44 -0.71 -1.77
N THR A 118 6.41 -1.40 -1.17
CA THR A 118 7.58 -0.76 -0.53
C THR A 118 8.68 -0.50 -1.54
N VAL A 119 9.26 0.69 -1.49
CA VAL A 119 10.40 1.11 -2.32
C VAL A 119 11.70 0.95 -1.54
N MET A 120 12.82 0.72 -2.23
CA MET A 120 14.13 0.47 -1.60
C MET A 120 14.56 1.58 -0.62
N ASP A 121 14.34 2.84 -1.01
CA ASP A 121 14.65 4.04 -0.20
C ASP A 121 13.51 4.44 0.78
N ARG A 122 12.41 3.67 0.78
CA ARG A 122 11.20 3.89 1.59
C ARG A 122 10.47 5.20 1.29
N ARG A 123 10.69 5.80 0.12
CA ARG A 123 9.94 6.97 -0.36
C ARG A 123 8.93 6.55 -1.44
N PRO A 124 7.75 7.18 -1.51
CA PRO A 124 6.81 7.01 -2.62
C PRO A 124 7.46 7.21 -4.00
N LEU A 125 6.85 6.62 -5.03
CA LEU A 125 7.21 6.81 -6.43
C LEU A 125 6.04 7.51 -7.09
N ILE A 126 6.17 8.83 -7.30
CA ILE A 126 5.16 9.63 -7.99
C ILE A 126 5.83 10.43 -9.11
N GLY A 127 5.12 10.66 -10.23
CA GLY A 127 5.63 11.50 -11.30
C GLY A 127 5.28 11.01 -12.69
N THR A 128 5.92 11.62 -13.69
CA THR A 128 5.66 11.39 -15.12
C THR A 128 6.78 10.53 -15.71
N HIS A 129 6.43 9.61 -16.61
CA HIS A 129 7.38 8.79 -17.34
C HIS A 129 8.31 9.67 -18.19
N PRO A 130 9.64 9.42 -18.21
CA PRO A 130 10.60 10.29 -18.89
C PRO A 130 10.34 10.42 -20.41
N ASP A 131 9.91 9.34 -21.06
CA ASP A 131 9.63 9.33 -22.50
C ASP A 131 8.17 9.67 -22.87
N TYR A 132 7.26 9.73 -21.89
CA TYR A 132 5.83 9.89 -22.14
C TYR A 132 5.20 10.89 -21.17
N ASN A 133 5.06 12.14 -21.61
CA ASN A 133 4.58 13.26 -20.79
C ASN A 133 3.14 13.12 -20.26
N ASN A 134 2.40 12.13 -20.77
CA ASN A 134 1.01 11.85 -20.40
C ASN A 134 0.83 10.51 -19.65
N VAL A 135 1.92 9.84 -19.29
CA VAL A 135 1.92 8.60 -18.53
C VAL A 135 2.51 8.85 -17.15
N HIS A 136 1.72 8.66 -16.10
CA HIS A 136 2.09 9.01 -14.74
C HIS A 136 2.00 7.82 -13.79
N LEU A 137 2.75 7.89 -12.68
CA LEU A 137 2.75 6.91 -11.60
C LEU A 137 2.33 7.57 -10.29
N LEU A 138 1.48 6.90 -9.52
CA LEU A 138 1.14 7.23 -8.14
C LEU A 138 1.24 5.94 -7.30
N ASN A 139 2.43 5.63 -6.79
CA ASN A 139 2.68 4.33 -6.17
C ASN A 139 3.77 4.38 -5.07
N GLY A 140 4.17 3.22 -4.56
CA GLY A 140 5.32 3.08 -3.65
C GLY A 140 5.04 3.51 -2.20
N PHE A 141 3.79 3.53 -1.76
CA PHE A 141 3.40 4.12 -0.48
C PHE A 141 3.80 3.32 0.77
N GLY A 142 4.32 2.10 0.61
CA GLY A 142 4.75 1.26 1.71
C GLY A 142 3.67 1.05 2.78
N THR A 143 3.99 1.31 4.05
CA THR A 143 3.08 1.11 5.20
C THR A 143 2.26 2.34 5.56
N ARG A 144 2.43 3.47 4.87
CA ARG A 144 1.83 4.76 5.23
C ARG A 144 0.91 5.32 4.15
N GLY A 145 0.44 4.46 3.24
CA GLY A 145 -0.39 4.89 2.12
C GLY A 145 -1.67 5.61 2.50
N VAL A 146 -2.39 5.14 3.52
CA VAL A 146 -3.63 5.79 3.97
C VAL A 146 -3.38 7.24 4.42
N LEU A 147 -2.23 7.51 5.05
CA LEU A 147 -1.87 8.86 5.51
C LEU A 147 -1.33 9.73 4.38
N GLY A 148 -0.53 9.16 3.48
CA GLY A 148 0.17 9.90 2.42
C GLY A 148 -0.68 10.14 1.17
N ALA A 149 -1.66 9.28 0.89
CA ALA A 149 -2.40 9.29 -0.38
C ALA A 149 -3.04 10.65 -0.70
N PRO A 150 -3.75 11.34 0.22
CA PRO A 150 -4.40 12.61 -0.13
C PRO A 150 -3.42 13.70 -0.57
N LEU A 151 -2.27 13.80 0.12
CA LEU A 151 -1.25 14.79 -0.19
C LEU A 151 -0.54 14.45 -1.51
N LEU A 152 -0.12 13.20 -1.66
CA LEU A 152 0.64 12.75 -2.83
C LEU A 152 -0.20 12.78 -4.11
N SER A 153 -1.50 12.47 -4.03
CA SER A 153 -2.40 12.60 -5.17
C SER A 153 -2.61 14.06 -5.58
N LYS A 154 -2.72 14.97 -4.60
CA LYS A 154 -2.83 16.41 -4.87
C LYS A 154 -1.56 16.93 -5.55
N TRP A 155 -0.39 16.58 -5.03
CA TRP A 155 0.89 16.97 -5.65
C TRP A 155 1.04 16.45 -7.07
N LEU A 156 0.68 15.19 -7.32
CA LEU A 156 0.74 14.65 -8.68
C LEU A 156 -0.26 15.36 -9.61
N PHE A 157 -1.48 15.64 -9.14
CA PHE A 157 -2.47 16.38 -9.93
C PHE A 157 -1.96 17.78 -10.30
N ASP A 158 -1.49 18.55 -9.32
CA ASP A 158 -0.95 19.90 -9.53
C ASP A 158 0.26 19.88 -10.47
N HIS A 159 1.10 18.85 -10.37
CA HIS A 159 2.22 18.66 -11.29
C HIS A 159 1.76 18.37 -12.73
N ILE A 160 0.74 17.54 -12.91
CA ILE A 160 0.17 17.24 -14.24
C ILE A 160 -0.43 18.50 -14.87
N GLU A 161 -1.08 19.35 -14.08
CA GLU A 161 -1.64 20.63 -14.54
C GLU A 161 -0.58 21.73 -14.72
N GLY A 162 0.70 21.45 -14.38
CA GLY A 162 1.80 22.41 -14.52
C GLY A 162 1.83 23.50 -13.44
N GLU A 163 1.16 23.27 -12.31
CA GLU A 163 1.07 24.23 -11.20
C GLU A 163 2.27 24.14 -10.25
N CYS A 164 2.90 22.97 -10.10
CA CYS A 164 4.07 22.80 -9.24
C CYS A 164 5.01 21.64 -9.64
N GLU A 165 6.28 21.76 -9.26
CA GLU A 165 7.23 20.66 -9.32
C GLU A 165 7.06 19.68 -8.17
N LEU A 166 7.32 18.40 -8.45
CA LEU A 166 7.30 17.35 -7.42
C LEU A 166 8.57 17.43 -6.58
N PRO A 167 8.48 17.26 -5.24
CA PRO A 167 9.66 17.14 -4.41
C PRO A 167 10.53 15.96 -4.86
N GLU A 168 11.83 16.20 -5.04
CA GLU A 168 12.80 15.19 -5.50
C GLU A 168 12.72 13.88 -4.69
N ALA A 169 12.48 14.00 -3.38
CA ALA A 169 12.37 12.87 -2.48
C ALA A 169 11.22 11.88 -2.81
N VAL A 170 10.22 12.30 -3.58
CA VAL A 170 9.09 11.44 -4.01
C VAL A 170 8.98 11.30 -5.52
N ASN A 171 9.66 12.17 -6.27
CA ASN A 171 9.69 12.12 -7.73
C ASN A 171 10.36 10.83 -8.20
N LEU A 172 9.76 10.13 -9.16
CA LEU A 172 10.33 8.91 -9.74
C LEU A 172 11.65 9.16 -10.47
N SER A 173 11.93 10.40 -10.90
CA SER A 173 13.17 10.80 -11.60
C SER A 173 14.45 10.68 -10.76
N ARG A 174 14.33 10.36 -9.46
CA ARG A 174 15.48 10.07 -8.60
C ARG A 174 16.13 8.71 -8.86
N PHE A 175 15.54 7.91 -9.75
CA PHE A 175 16.01 6.61 -10.24
C PHE A 175 16.09 6.62 -11.76
#